data_AF-A0A2N8M7F8-F1
#
_entry.id   AF-A0A2N8M7F8-F1
#
_cell.length_a   1.000
_cell.length_b   1.000
_cell.length_c   1.000
_cell.angle_alpha   90.00
_cell.angle_beta   90.00
_cell.angle_gamma   90.00
#
_symmetry.space_group_name_H-M   'P 1'
#
loop_
_entity.id
_entity.type
_entity.pdbx_description
1 polymer ?
#
loop_
_entity_poly.entity_id
_entity_poly.type
_entity_poly.pdbx_seq_one_letter_code
_entity_poly.pdbx_strand_id
1 'polypeptide(L)'
;MKDGPQDDEFASRLEVVEIGIDDDGDKITSCVIVPVDGLEASRKDKAARLTKGAKIALAALQEAIGECGDIPPASNHIPAGVKCVTQERWRDYAYRQGISGSDEPRARQLAFRRAHETLVAAKKVAAWEPYVWNV
;
A
#
# COMPACT_ATOMS: atom_id res chain seq x y z
N MET A 1 45.50 -7.44 12.86
CA MET A 1 44.78 -8.14 11.79
C MET A 1 43.31 -8.17 12.23
N LYS A 2 42.40 -7.60 11.43
CA LYS A 2 40.93 -7.67 11.58
C LYS A 2 40.48 -9.14 11.35
N ASP A 3 39.34 -9.67 11.78
CA ASP A 3 37.94 -9.22 11.78
C ASP A 3 37.12 -10.03 12.82
N GLY A 4 36.04 -9.46 13.38
CA GLY A 4 34.96 -10.18 14.13
C GLY A 4 33.93 -10.79 13.17
N PRO A 5 32.61 -10.86 13.46
CA PRO A 5 31.85 -10.86 14.73
C PRO A 5 30.77 -11.98 14.75
N GLN A 6 30.11 -12.30 15.88
CA GLN A 6 28.70 -12.71 15.89
C GLN A 6 28.18 -12.80 17.33
N ASP A 7 27.55 -11.74 17.80
CA ASP A 7 26.37 -11.84 18.65
C ASP A 7 25.77 -10.44 18.72
N ASP A 8 24.56 -10.29 18.23
CA ASP A 8 23.68 -9.21 18.70
C ASP A 8 22.27 -9.53 18.20
N GLU A 9 21.49 -10.13 19.11
CA GLU A 9 20.07 -10.42 19.02
C GLU A 9 19.23 -9.13 18.87
N PHE A 10 18.71 -8.75 17.69
CA PHE A 10 17.86 -7.55 17.64
C PHE A 10 16.54 -7.70 16.88
N ALA A 11 15.52 -8.00 17.69
CA ALA A 11 14.31 -7.20 17.93
C ALA A 11 13.76 -6.37 16.76
N SER A 12 12.70 -6.89 16.15
CA SER A 12 11.74 -6.16 15.33
C SER A 12 11.14 -4.99 16.14
N ARG A 13 11.30 -3.74 15.68
CA ARG A 13 10.50 -2.61 16.20
C ARG A 13 9.52 -2.17 15.12
N LEU A 14 8.29 -2.66 15.23
CA LEU A 14 7.13 -2.03 14.62
C LEU A 14 6.98 -0.65 15.29
N GLU A 15 7.28 0.43 14.57
CA GLU A 15 6.87 1.75 15.03
C GLU A 15 5.43 1.97 14.58
N VAL A 16 4.50 1.56 15.45
CA VAL A 16 3.10 1.91 15.34
C VAL A 16 3.00 3.41 15.64
N VAL A 17 2.89 4.25 14.62
CA VAL A 17 2.48 5.63 14.81
C VAL A 17 1.01 5.60 15.19
N GLU A 18 0.72 5.94 16.45
CA GLU A 18 -0.64 6.03 16.99
C GLU A 18 -1.34 7.28 16.43
N ILE A 19 -2.01 7.14 15.29
CA ILE A 19 -2.84 8.19 14.68
C ILE A 19 -4.24 8.12 15.29
N GLY A 20 -4.33 8.41 16.59
CA GLY A 20 -5.60 8.66 17.28
C GLY A 20 -6.66 7.54 17.23
N ILE A 21 -7.73 7.78 17.97
CA ILE A 21 -8.86 6.87 18.13
C ILE A 21 -10.04 7.54 17.41
N ASP A 22 -10.66 6.82 16.47
CA ASP A 22 -11.96 7.21 15.90
C ASP A 22 -13.06 7.09 16.97
N ASP A 23 -14.18 7.79 16.81
CA ASP A 23 -15.31 7.88 17.75
C ASP A 23 -15.93 6.51 18.12
N ASP A 24 -15.55 5.44 17.41
CA ASP A 24 -16.01 4.06 17.61
C ASP A 24 -14.94 3.11 18.23
N GLY A 25 -13.75 3.61 18.57
CA GLY A 25 -12.71 2.82 19.29
C GLY A 25 -11.81 1.93 18.42
N ASP A 26 -11.91 2.00 17.10
CA ASP A 26 -11.07 1.25 16.16
C ASP A 26 -9.82 2.05 15.71
N LYS A 27 -8.65 1.39 15.72
CA LYS A 27 -7.36 2.02 15.37
C LYS A 27 -7.25 2.28 13.87
N ILE A 28 -7.26 3.55 13.47
CA ILE A 28 -6.92 3.96 12.10
C ILE A 28 -5.43 3.67 11.88
N THR A 29 -5.11 2.68 11.06
CA THR A 29 -3.72 2.35 10.67
C THR A 29 -3.47 2.80 9.25
N SER A 30 -2.82 3.95 9.08
CA SER A 30 -2.19 4.34 7.80
C SER A 30 -0.89 3.54 7.68
N CYS A 31 -0.91 2.43 6.93
CA CYS A 31 0.29 1.65 6.69
C CYS A 31 1.14 2.33 5.59
N VAL A 32 2.07 3.18 6.01
CA VAL A 32 3.16 3.66 5.15
C VAL A 32 4.20 2.55 5.06
N ILE A 33 4.36 1.96 3.89
CA ILE A 33 5.44 1.01 3.63
C ILE A 33 6.47 1.71 2.75
N VAL A 34 7.53 2.18 3.38
CA VAL A 34 8.74 2.65 2.71
C VAL A 34 9.55 1.42 2.31
N PRO A 35 9.91 1.22 1.04
CA PRO A 35 10.78 0.12 0.66
C PRO A 35 12.18 0.36 1.26
N VAL A 36 12.59 -0.45 2.24
CA VAL A 36 14.01 -0.59 2.61
C VAL A 36 14.64 -1.64 1.70
N ASP A 37 15.66 -1.22 0.96
CA ASP A 37 16.47 -2.08 0.11
C ASP A 37 17.16 -3.14 0.99
N GLY A 38 16.97 -4.43 0.68
CA GLY A 38 17.75 -5.50 1.31
C GLY A 38 16.99 -6.61 2.06
N LEU A 39 15.72 -6.90 1.74
CA LEU A 39 15.09 -8.16 2.14
C LEU A 39 14.78 -9.02 0.90
N GLU A 40 15.72 -9.91 0.58
CA GLU A 40 15.41 -11.09 -0.23
C GLU A 40 14.36 -11.90 0.54
N ALA A 41 13.10 -11.78 0.09
CA ALA A 41 12.03 -12.65 0.50
C ALA A 41 12.40 -14.09 0.10
N SER A 42 13.01 -14.82 1.02
CA SER A 42 13.32 -16.24 0.87
C SER A 42 12.02 -17.02 0.93
N ARG A 43 11.37 -17.10 -0.22
CA ARG A 43 10.43 -18.16 -0.60
C ARG A 43 10.10 -18.01 -2.08
N LYS A 44 10.60 -18.93 -2.91
CA LYS A 44 10.10 -19.15 -4.27
C LYS A 44 8.65 -19.64 -4.18
N ASP A 45 7.71 -18.73 -3.98
CA ASP A 45 6.29 -19.04 -3.99
C ASP A 45 5.66 -18.42 -5.23
N LYS A 46 5.13 -19.28 -6.10
CA LYS A 46 4.40 -18.97 -7.34
C LYS A 46 3.64 -17.66 -7.18
N ALA A 47 3.87 -16.68 -8.05
CA ALA A 47 3.19 -15.38 -8.07
C ALA A 47 1.73 -15.55 -7.62
N ALA A 48 1.46 -15.21 -6.35
CA ALA A 48 0.18 -15.51 -5.75
C ALA A 48 -0.86 -14.75 -6.56
N ARG A 49 -1.82 -15.49 -7.13
CA ARG A 49 -2.81 -14.93 -8.03
C ARG A 49 -3.58 -13.85 -7.27
N LEU A 50 -3.56 -12.62 -7.78
CA LEU A 50 -4.26 -11.49 -7.15
C LEU A 50 -5.71 -11.86 -6.85
N THR A 51 -6.16 -11.50 -5.65
CA THR A 51 -7.57 -11.66 -5.24
C THR A 51 -8.49 -10.83 -6.14
N LYS A 52 -9.79 -11.14 -6.16
CA LYS A 52 -10.76 -10.34 -6.94
C LYS A 52 -10.73 -8.86 -6.52
N GLY A 53 -10.70 -8.59 -5.21
CA GLY A 53 -10.60 -7.24 -4.68
C GLY A 53 -9.30 -6.53 -5.08
N ALA A 54 -8.16 -7.22 -5.04
CA ALA A 54 -6.87 -6.67 -5.48
C ALA A 54 -6.85 -6.33 -6.98
N LYS A 55 -7.50 -7.15 -7.82
CA LYS A 55 -7.63 -6.85 -9.25
C LYS A 55 -8.48 -5.60 -9.51
N ILE A 56 -9.61 -5.47 -8.78
CA ILE A 56 -10.48 -4.30 -8.87
C ILE A 56 -9.72 -3.05 -8.39
N ALA A 57 -9.03 -3.13 -7.25
CA ALA A 57 -8.23 -2.02 -6.76
C ALA A 57 -7.14 -1.61 -7.75
N LEU A 58 -6.46 -2.56 -8.39
CA LEU A 58 -5.43 -2.25 -9.38
C LEU A 58 -6.02 -1.55 -10.62
N ALA A 59 -7.15 -2.03 -11.13
CA ALA A 59 -7.85 -1.40 -12.25
C ALA A 59 -8.33 0.02 -11.89
N ALA A 60 -8.87 0.18 -10.68
CA ALA A 60 -9.27 1.48 -10.14
C ALA A 60 -8.11 2.47 -10.03
N LEU A 61 -6.91 2.00 -9.66
CA LEU A 61 -5.72 2.87 -9.63
C LEU A 61 -5.33 3.32 -11.03
N GLN A 62 -5.30 2.39 -11.98
CA GLN A 62 -4.93 2.68 -13.36
C GLN A 62 -5.88 3.68 -14.01
N GLU A 63 -7.18 3.53 -13.76
CA GLU A 63 -8.21 4.46 -14.21
C GLU A 63 -8.05 5.83 -13.54
N ALA A 64 -7.89 5.88 -12.22
CA ALA A 64 -7.69 7.13 -11.48
C ALA A 64 -6.44 7.89 -11.97
N ILE A 65 -5.34 7.19 -12.24
CA ILE A 65 -4.12 7.79 -12.81
C ILE A 65 -4.34 8.25 -14.25
N GLY A 66 -5.08 7.49 -15.04
CA GLY A 66 -5.42 7.84 -16.41
C GLY A 66 -6.25 9.12 -16.51
N GLU A 67 -7.24 9.28 -15.64
CA GLU A 67 -8.17 10.42 -15.67
C GLU A 67 -7.66 11.64 -14.88
N CYS A 68 -7.10 11.42 -13.70
CA CYS A 68 -6.81 12.45 -12.70
C CYS A 68 -5.38 12.39 -12.14
N GLY A 69 -4.52 11.57 -12.74
CA GLY A 69 -3.14 11.40 -12.29
C GLY A 69 -2.28 12.61 -12.61
N ASP A 70 -1.57 13.09 -11.61
CA ASP A 70 -0.67 14.23 -11.71
C ASP A 70 0.76 13.81 -11.32
N ILE A 71 1.76 14.54 -11.80
CA ILE A 71 3.15 14.29 -11.38
C ILE A 71 3.34 15.03 -10.06
N PRO A 72 3.48 14.33 -8.92
CA PRO A 72 3.62 14.98 -7.64
C PRO A 72 4.91 15.82 -7.61
N PRO A 73 5.01 16.79 -6.68
CA PRO A 73 6.23 17.57 -6.50
C PRO A 73 7.43 16.64 -6.30
N ALA A 74 8.59 17.06 -6.79
CA ALA A 74 9.82 16.30 -6.70
C ALA A 74 10.06 15.85 -5.25
N SER A 75 10.19 14.54 -5.07
CA SER A 75 10.39 13.88 -3.78
C SER A 75 11.42 12.78 -3.97
N ASN A 76 12.26 12.56 -2.96
CA ASN A 76 13.20 11.44 -2.97
C ASN A 76 12.49 10.07 -2.87
N HIS A 77 11.19 10.06 -2.55
CA HIS A 77 10.41 8.85 -2.33
C HIS A 77 9.53 8.47 -3.52
N ILE A 78 9.31 9.39 -4.47
CA ILE A 78 8.47 9.15 -5.65
C ILE A 78 9.36 9.27 -6.88
N PRO A 79 9.40 8.26 -7.76
CA PRO A 79 10.22 8.34 -8.97
C PRO A 79 9.81 9.53 -9.84
N ALA A 80 10.79 10.26 -10.35
CA ALA A 80 10.55 11.43 -11.17
C ALA A 80 9.73 11.07 -12.43
N GLY A 81 8.69 11.86 -12.72
CA GLY A 81 7.85 11.70 -13.90
C GLY A 81 6.77 10.63 -13.80
N VAL A 82 6.64 9.95 -12.66
CA VAL A 82 5.52 9.00 -12.44
C VAL A 82 4.26 9.78 -12.09
N LYS A 83 3.16 9.45 -12.78
CA LYS A 83 1.83 9.97 -12.43
C LYS A 83 1.32 9.23 -11.20
N CYS A 84 0.90 10.00 -10.21
CA CYS A 84 0.33 9.51 -8.97
C CYS A 84 -1.09 10.06 -8.79
N VAL A 85 -1.86 9.38 -7.95
CA VAL A 85 -3.10 9.93 -7.38
C VAL A 85 -3.02 9.88 -5.87
N THR A 86 -3.93 10.56 -5.18
CA THR A 86 -4.03 10.41 -3.72
C THR A 86 -4.69 9.09 -3.35
N GLN A 87 -4.36 8.55 -2.17
CA GLN A 87 -5.01 7.34 -1.65
C GLN A 87 -6.53 7.48 -1.57
N GLU A 88 -7.02 8.67 -1.21
CA GLU A 88 -8.46 8.94 -1.12
C GLU A 88 -9.16 8.83 -2.48
N ARG A 89 -8.55 9.40 -3.55
CA ARG A 89 -9.07 9.28 -4.90
C ARG A 89 -9.09 7.82 -5.35
N TRP A 90 -7.98 7.11 -5.12
CA TRP A 90 -7.92 5.70 -5.46
C TRP A 90 -9.01 4.87 -4.76
N ARG A 91 -9.26 5.13 -3.47
CA ARG A 91 -10.32 4.47 -2.69
C ARG A 91 -11.71 4.75 -3.26
N ASP A 92 -12.00 5.99 -3.64
CA ASP A 92 -13.28 6.38 -4.25
C ASP A 92 -13.52 5.63 -5.58
N TYR A 93 -12.50 5.56 -6.45
CA TYR A 93 -12.56 4.76 -7.68
C TYR A 93 -12.80 3.27 -7.37
N ALA A 94 -12.08 2.70 -6.39
CA ALA A 94 -12.25 1.31 -6.00
C ALA A 94 -13.67 1.00 -5.48
N TYR A 95 -14.29 1.93 -4.75
CA TYR A 95 -15.67 1.81 -4.29
C TYR A 95 -16.66 1.86 -5.45
N ARG A 96 -16.48 2.81 -6.39
CA ARG A 96 -17.29 2.90 -7.62
C ARG A 96 -17.20 1.65 -8.48
N GLN A 97 -16.03 1.01 -8.52
CA GLN A 97 -15.81 -0.25 -9.24
C GLN A 97 -16.25 -1.51 -8.48
N GLY A 98 -16.87 -1.37 -7.30
CA GLY A 98 -17.45 -2.50 -6.58
C GLY A 98 -16.42 -3.43 -5.93
N ILE A 99 -15.37 -2.87 -5.31
CA ILE A 99 -14.35 -3.65 -4.59
C ILE A 99 -14.92 -4.54 -3.47
N SER A 100 -16.09 -4.16 -2.93
CA SER A 100 -16.85 -4.93 -1.96
C SER A 100 -18.16 -5.40 -2.59
N GLY A 101 -18.57 -6.64 -2.26
CA GLY A 101 -19.89 -7.17 -2.60
C GLY A 101 -21.03 -6.69 -1.67
N SER A 102 -20.71 -5.87 -0.68
CA SER A 102 -21.66 -5.25 0.25
C SER A 102 -21.55 -3.73 0.19
N ASP A 103 -22.67 -3.03 0.34
CA ASP A 103 -22.75 -1.57 0.46
C ASP A 103 -22.37 -1.04 1.85
N GLU A 104 -22.20 -1.94 2.82
CA GLU A 104 -21.81 -1.58 4.18
C GLU A 104 -20.44 -0.88 4.20
N PRO A 105 -20.33 0.31 4.81
CA PRO A 105 -19.12 1.13 4.76
C PRO A 105 -17.90 0.43 5.37
N ARG A 106 -18.07 -0.31 6.46
CA ARG A 106 -17.00 -1.10 7.08
C ARG A 106 -16.52 -2.22 6.17
N ALA A 107 -17.43 -2.93 5.50
CA ALA A 107 -17.08 -3.97 4.54
C ALA A 107 -16.29 -3.43 3.35
N ARG A 108 -16.68 -2.26 2.82
CA ARG A 108 -15.97 -1.53 1.76
C ARG A 108 -14.55 -1.14 2.18
N GLN A 109 -14.41 -0.56 3.36
CA GLN A 109 -13.11 -0.16 3.91
C GLN A 109 -12.18 -1.36 4.10
N LEU A 110 -12.68 -2.45 4.69
CA LEU A 110 -11.91 -3.68 4.88
C LEU A 110 -11.50 -4.33 3.55
N ALA A 111 -12.40 -4.34 2.56
CA ALA A 111 -12.10 -4.87 1.23
C ALA A 111 -10.98 -4.07 0.55
N PHE A 112 -11.03 -2.74 0.62
CA PHE A 112 -9.99 -1.88 0.08
C PHE A 112 -8.65 -2.06 0.81
N ARG A 113 -8.66 -2.09 2.14
CA ARG A 113 -7.45 -2.33 2.95
C ARG A 113 -6.74 -3.63 2.55
N ARG A 114 -7.48 -4.75 2.50
CA ARG A 114 -6.93 -6.05 2.09
C ARG A 114 -6.37 -6.04 0.67
N ALA A 115 -7.06 -5.35 -0.25
CA ALA A 115 -6.62 -5.22 -1.63
C ALA A 115 -5.33 -4.40 -1.72
N HIS A 116 -5.23 -3.29 -0.98
CA HIS A 116 -4.03 -2.47 -0.90
C HIS A 116 -2.82 -3.27 -0.38
N GLU A 117 -2.97 -3.96 0.76
CA GLU A 117 -1.91 -4.80 1.33
C GLU A 117 -1.46 -5.89 0.34
N THR A 118 -2.41 -6.52 -0.35
CA THR A 118 -2.11 -7.53 -1.38
C THR A 118 -1.30 -6.95 -2.54
N LEU A 119 -1.63 -5.74 -3.00
CA LEU A 119 -0.97 -5.11 -4.15
C LEU A 119 0.44 -4.62 -3.82
N VAL A 120 0.65 -4.10 -2.61
CA VAL A 120 1.98 -3.72 -2.11
C VAL A 120 2.85 -4.95 -1.94
N ALA A 121 2.35 -6.01 -1.30
CA ALA A 121 3.07 -7.27 -1.16
C ALA A 121 3.42 -7.92 -2.52
N ALA A 122 2.53 -7.76 -3.51
CA ALA A 122 2.75 -8.22 -4.88
C ALA A 122 3.63 -7.29 -5.73
N LYS A 123 4.15 -6.18 -5.16
CA LYS A 123 4.95 -5.15 -5.85
C LYS A 123 4.26 -4.61 -7.12
N LYS A 124 2.93 -4.43 -7.07
CA LYS A 124 2.12 -3.85 -8.17
C LYS A 124 1.77 -2.39 -7.95
N VAL A 125 1.81 -1.96 -6.70
CA VAL A 125 1.49 -0.59 -6.28
C VAL A 125 2.52 -0.18 -5.24
N ALA A 126 2.93 1.08 -5.31
CA ALA A 126 3.70 1.75 -4.28
C ALA A 126 2.91 2.96 -3.77
N ALA A 127 3.09 3.26 -2.49
CA ALA A 127 2.43 4.37 -1.83
C ALA A 127 3.45 5.16 -1.01
N TRP A 128 3.36 6.48 -1.10
CA TRP A 128 4.10 7.43 -0.28
C TRP A 128 3.17 8.60 0.01
N GLU A 129 2.77 8.77 1.27
CA GLU A 129 1.69 9.67 1.64
C GLU A 129 1.85 11.09 1.06
N PRO A 130 0.79 11.67 0.48
CA PRO A 130 -0.55 11.11 0.26
C PRO A 130 -0.72 10.28 -1.03
N TYR A 131 0.35 10.08 -1.79
CA TYR A 131 0.34 9.58 -3.16
C TYR A 131 0.44 8.07 -3.28
N VAL A 132 -0.14 7.54 -4.36
CA VAL A 132 -0.09 6.13 -4.76
C VAL A 132 0.09 6.03 -6.27
N TRP A 133 0.88 5.06 -6.72
CA TRP A 133 1.18 4.82 -8.14
C TRP A 133 1.41 3.34 -8.46
N ASN A 134 1.32 3.03 -9.77
CA ASN A 134 1.63 1.71 -10.29
C ASN A 134 3.15 1.47 -10.38
N VAL A 135 3.58 0.26 -10.06
CA VAL A 135 4.98 -0.22 -10.15
C VAL A 135 5.13 -1.22 -11.30
#